data_AF-A0A8J6HY86-F1
#
_entry.id   AF-A0A8J6HY86-F1
#
_cell.length_a   1.000
_cell.length_b   1.000
_cell.length_c   1.000
_cell.angle_alpha   90.00
_cell.angle_beta   90.00
_cell.angle_gamma   90.00
#
_symmetry.space_group_name_H-M   'P 1'
#
loop_
_entity.id
_entity.type
_entity.pdbx_description
1 polymer ?
#
loop_
_entity_poly.entity_id
_entity_poly.type
_entity_poly.pdbx_seq_one_letter_code
_entity_poly.pdbx_strand_id
1 'polypeptide(L)'
;MSRQQHDDELFEIRNYYYIGNYQQCINEAQKLRKPSTPEVAIQRDIYTYRSYMAQNKFLVVLDEIQSSSPDEVQPLRLLAEYLSSKQKREAIVGQLDQRVANNVENDTLALVAATIYVNQNNLEAAYRVLHACESLEAVAFIIDILLKIDRVDLARKKLKDMQEKDDDATLTQLAQAWVNVASVSSTSSGFENAVG
;
A
#
# COMPACT_ATOMS: atom_id res chain seq x y z
N MET A 1 -20.69 -11.81 -21.34
CA MET A 1 -20.44 -10.39 -21.66
C MET A 1 -18.93 -10.19 -21.60
N SER A 2 -18.32 -10.02 -22.77
CA SER A 2 -16.87 -9.98 -22.95
C SER A 2 -16.33 -8.65 -22.41
N ARG A 3 -15.81 -8.62 -21.18
CA ARG A 3 -14.93 -7.53 -20.74
C ARG A 3 -13.67 -7.67 -21.56
N GLN A 4 -13.46 -6.76 -22.52
CA GLN A 4 -12.16 -6.51 -23.10
C GLN A 4 -11.24 -6.06 -21.95
N GLN A 5 -10.58 -7.01 -21.29
CA GLN A 5 -9.32 -6.74 -20.63
C GLN A 5 -8.37 -6.34 -21.75
N HIS A 6 -8.14 -5.04 -21.91
CA HIS A 6 -6.82 -4.61 -22.33
C HIS A 6 -5.88 -5.28 -21.33
N ASP A 7 -5.08 -6.26 -21.76
CA ASP A 7 -4.17 -6.99 -20.88
C ASP A 7 -3.44 -5.96 -20.01
N ASP A 8 -3.75 -5.97 -18.72
CA ASP A 8 -3.12 -5.07 -17.77
C ASP A 8 -1.66 -5.53 -17.66
N GLU A 9 -0.76 -4.79 -18.33
CA GLU A 9 0.67 -5.11 -18.40
C GLU A 9 1.32 -5.28 -17.02
N LEU A 10 0.71 -4.69 -15.99
CA LEU A 10 1.22 -4.71 -14.62
C LEU A 10 0.51 -5.75 -13.75
N PHE A 11 -0.44 -6.52 -14.29
CA PHE A 11 -1.26 -7.46 -13.51
C PHE A 11 -0.41 -8.45 -12.71
N GLU A 12 0.53 -9.13 -13.37
CA GLU A 12 1.43 -10.09 -12.71
C GLU A 12 2.33 -9.40 -11.67
N ILE A 13 2.89 -8.24 -12.01
CA ILE A 13 3.78 -7.45 -11.14
C ILE A 13 3.04 -7.07 -9.85
N ARG A 14 1.80 -6.57 -9.97
CA ARG A 14 0.93 -6.21 -8.85
C ARG A 14 0.60 -7.42 -7.99
N ASN A 15 0.21 -8.53 -8.60
CA ASN A 15 -0.12 -9.75 -7.89
C ASN A 15 1.06 -10.28 -7.08
N TYR A 16 2.24 -10.38 -7.70
CA TYR A 16 3.44 -10.84 -7.00
C TYR A 16 3.82 -9.94 -5.83
N TYR A 17 3.65 -8.62 -5.99
CA TYR A 17 3.88 -7.69 -4.90
C TYR A 17 2.90 -7.92 -3.73
N TYR A 18 1.60 -8.01 -4.00
CA TYR A 18 0.58 -8.14 -2.96
C TYR A 18 0.64 -9.45 -2.18
N ILE A 19 1.04 -10.55 -2.83
CA ILE A 19 1.23 -11.84 -2.15
C ILE A 19 2.59 -11.95 -1.44
N GLY A 20 3.41 -10.90 -1.48
CA GLY A 20 4.72 -10.85 -0.81
C GLY A 20 5.86 -11.53 -1.57
N ASN A 21 5.64 -11.95 -2.82
CA ASN A 21 6.69 -12.53 -3.66
C ASN A 21 7.50 -11.43 -4.38
N TYR A 22 8.20 -10.62 -3.59
CA TYR A 22 8.90 -9.43 -4.07
C TYR A 22 9.99 -9.73 -5.11
N GLN A 23 10.64 -10.90 -5.04
CA GLN A 23 11.66 -11.25 -6.02
C GLN A 23 11.07 -11.53 -7.39
N GLN A 24 9.92 -12.22 -7.46
CA GLN A 24 9.24 -12.43 -8.74
C GLN A 24 8.62 -11.14 -9.28
N CYS A 25 8.11 -10.27 -8.41
CA CYS A 25 7.68 -8.92 -8.81
C CYS A 25 8.79 -8.16 -9.56
N ILE A 26 10.01 -8.15 -9.02
CA ILE A 26 11.19 -7.52 -9.66
C ILE A 26 11.53 -8.22 -10.99
N ASN A 27 11.50 -9.56 -11.02
CA ASN A 27 11.81 -10.32 -12.23
C ASN A 27 10.82 -10.00 -13.36
N GLU A 28 9.52 -9.96 -13.08
CA GLU A 28 8.50 -9.61 -14.09
C GLU A 28 8.62 -8.16 -14.55
N ALA A 29 8.90 -7.23 -13.62
CA ALA A 29 9.17 -5.84 -13.97
C ALA A 29 10.36 -5.70 -14.94
N GLN A 30 11.43 -6.47 -14.75
CA GLN A 30 12.59 -6.47 -15.65
C GLN A 30 12.30 -7.10 -17.03
N LYS A 31 11.30 -7.99 -17.12
CA LYS A 31 10.84 -8.53 -18.41
C LYS A 31 10.03 -7.50 -19.19
N LEU A 32 9.27 -6.64 -18.51
CA LEU A 32 8.52 -5.53 -19.11
C LEU A 32 9.45 -4.36 -19.50
N ARG A 33 10.32 -4.61 -20.49
CA ARG A 33 11.34 -3.63 -20.94
C ARG A 33 10.77 -2.43 -21.69
N LYS A 34 9.61 -2.59 -22.33
CA LYS A 34 8.95 -1.55 -23.12
C LYS A 34 7.48 -1.43 -22.69
N PRO A 35 7.21 -0.67 -21.62
CA PRO A 35 5.85 -0.32 -21.24
C PRO A 35 5.15 0.43 -22.37
N SER A 36 3.84 0.23 -22.54
CA SER A 36 3.09 0.90 -23.62
C SER A 36 3.01 2.42 -23.44
N THR A 37 3.03 2.91 -22.19
CA THR A 37 2.98 4.35 -21.89
C THR A 37 3.98 4.74 -20.79
N PRO A 38 4.36 6.03 -20.70
CA PRO A 38 5.18 6.53 -19.60
C PRO A 38 4.57 6.26 -18.22
N GLU A 39 3.24 6.33 -18.10
CA GLU A 39 2.52 6.07 -16.86
C GLU A 39 2.68 4.60 -16.42
N VAL A 40 2.59 3.65 -17.36
CA VAL A 40 2.84 2.22 -17.09
C VAL A 40 4.29 2.00 -16.65
N ALA A 41 5.25 2.73 -17.24
CA ALA A 41 6.65 2.68 -16.83
C ALA A 41 6.83 3.15 -15.37
N ILE A 42 6.22 4.29 -15.02
CA ILE A 42 6.26 4.83 -13.65
C ILE A 42 5.63 3.84 -12.66
N GLN A 43 4.47 3.27 -12.98
CA GLN A 43 3.79 2.30 -12.12
C GLN A 43 4.60 1.01 -11.93
N ARG A 44 5.22 0.48 -12.99
CA ARG A 44 6.17 -0.64 -12.91
C ARG A 44 7.32 -0.32 -11.94
N ASP A 45 7.89 0.88 -12.06
CA ASP A 45 9.02 1.31 -11.24
C ASP A 45 8.60 1.48 -9.77
N ILE A 46 7.40 2.00 -9.50
CA ILE A 46 6.81 2.07 -8.16
C ILE A 46 6.79 0.68 -7.51
N TYR A 47 6.23 -0.34 -8.17
CA TYR A 47 6.19 -1.70 -7.62
C TYR A 47 7.59 -2.32 -7.46
N THR A 48 8.52 -2.00 -8.36
CA THR A 48 9.91 -2.46 -8.29
C THR A 48 10.61 -1.89 -7.06
N TYR A 49 10.53 -0.57 -6.84
CA TYR A 49 11.12 0.09 -5.68
C TYR A 49 10.48 -0.36 -4.37
N ARG A 50 9.16 -0.51 -4.33
CA ARG A 50 8.46 -1.05 -3.17
C ARG A 50 8.90 -2.48 -2.85
N SER A 51 9.11 -3.31 -3.86
CA SER A 51 9.66 -4.67 -3.69
C SER A 51 11.09 -4.65 -3.15
N TYR A 52 11.95 -3.75 -3.61
CA TYR A 52 13.29 -3.57 -3.03
C TYR A 52 13.24 -3.17 -1.55
N MET A 53 12.38 -2.20 -1.20
CA MET A 53 12.20 -1.80 0.21
C MET A 53 11.69 -2.94 1.08
N ALA A 54 10.74 -3.74 0.59
CA ALA A 54 10.24 -4.91 1.30
C ALA A 54 11.31 -6.00 1.53
N GLN A 55 12.34 -6.05 0.67
CA GLN A 55 13.54 -6.89 0.85
C GLN A 55 14.66 -6.22 1.67
N ASN A 56 14.40 -5.08 2.31
CA ASN A 56 15.38 -4.26 3.04
C ASN A 56 16.55 -3.71 2.18
N LYS A 57 16.38 -3.65 0.85
CA LYS A 57 17.37 -3.14 -0.10
C LYS A 57 17.19 -1.63 -0.30
N PHE A 58 17.22 -0.86 0.79
CA PHE A 58 16.95 0.59 0.75
C PHE A 58 17.96 1.38 -0.09
N LEU A 59 19.23 0.99 -0.07
CA LEU A 59 20.30 1.69 -0.80
C LEU A 59 20.04 1.73 -2.31
N VAL A 60 19.50 0.65 -2.89
CA VAL A 60 19.15 0.60 -4.31
C VAL A 60 18.13 1.68 -4.66
N VAL A 61 17.10 1.84 -3.81
CA VAL A 61 16.06 2.85 -4.01
C VAL A 61 16.62 4.27 -3.86
N LEU A 62 17.55 4.47 -2.91
CA LEU A 62 18.20 5.76 -2.69
C LEU A 62 19.21 6.13 -3.79
N ASP A 63 19.79 5.15 -4.48
CA ASP A 63 20.73 5.40 -5.57
C ASP A 63 20.01 5.60 -6.91
N GLU A 64 18.90 4.90 -7.13
CA GLU A 64 18.13 4.97 -8.38
C GLU A 64 17.16 6.16 -8.43
N ILE A 65 16.49 6.51 -7.33
CA ILE A 65 15.55 7.64 -7.31
C ILE A 65 16.33 8.93 -7.05
N GLN A 66 16.56 9.72 -8.10
CA GLN A 66 17.29 10.98 -8.05
C GLN A 66 16.33 12.19 -8.10
N SER A 67 16.85 13.40 -7.93
CA SER A 67 16.03 14.63 -8.01
C SER A 67 15.43 14.89 -9.40
N SER A 68 15.96 14.24 -10.44
CA SER A 68 15.42 14.28 -11.81
C SER A 68 14.39 13.19 -12.10
N SER A 69 14.14 12.28 -11.16
CA SER A 69 13.13 11.23 -11.30
C SER A 69 11.72 11.82 -11.20
N PRO A 70 10.70 11.16 -11.80
CA PRO A 70 9.32 11.61 -11.77
C PRO A 70 8.81 11.90 -10.35
N ASP A 71 7.94 12.90 -10.20
CA ASP A 71 7.39 13.30 -8.91
C ASP A 71 6.59 12.17 -8.24
N GLU A 72 6.08 11.24 -9.04
CA GLU A 72 5.30 10.09 -8.59
C GLU A 72 6.12 9.10 -7.75
N VAL A 73 7.42 8.94 -8.05
CA VAL A 73 8.33 8.03 -7.34
C VAL A 73 9.08 8.70 -6.19
N GLN A 74 9.14 10.04 -6.15
CA GLN A 74 9.82 10.79 -5.08
C GLN A 74 9.38 10.41 -3.65
N PRO A 75 8.08 10.13 -3.38
CA PRO A 75 7.65 9.67 -2.06
C PRO A 75 8.34 8.36 -1.62
N LEU A 76 8.64 7.45 -2.55
CA LEU A 76 9.29 6.18 -2.23
C LEU A 76 10.72 6.37 -1.72
N ARG A 77 11.43 7.37 -2.25
CA ARG A 77 12.73 7.76 -1.71
C ARG A 77 12.61 8.22 -0.26
N LEU A 78 11.64 9.07 0.04
CA LEU A 78 11.38 9.55 1.40
C LEU A 78 11.08 8.38 2.36
N LEU A 79 10.30 7.40 1.90
CA LEU A 79 10.03 6.18 2.66
C LEU A 79 11.32 5.36 2.89
N ALA A 80 12.16 5.19 1.88
CA ALA A 80 13.43 4.47 2.01
C ALA A 80 14.38 5.16 3.00
N GLU A 81 14.45 6.51 3.01
CA GLU A 81 15.23 7.27 3.99
C GLU A 81 14.68 7.08 5.42
N TYR A 82 13.35 7.06 5.59
CA TYR A 82 12.68 6.84 6.88
C TYR A 82 12.94 5.44 7.45
N LEU A 83 12.89 4.43 6.58
CA LEU A 83 13.10 3.04 6.97
C LEU A 83 14.59 2.74 7.25
N SER A 84 15.50 3.34 6.49
CA SER A 84 16.95 3.10 6.64
C SER A 84 17.58 3.81 7.84
N SER A 85 17.09 4.98 8.26
CA SER A 85 17.70 5.77 9.34
C SER A 85 16.70 6.20 10.41
N LYS A 86 16.89 5.68 11.63
CA LYS A 86 16.08 6.08 12.81
C LYS A 86 16.26 7.54 13.18
N GLN A 87 17.46 8.11 12.97
CA GLN A 87 17.80 9.48 13.38
C GLN A 87 17.08 10.54 12.53
N LYS A 88 16.77 10.22 11.27
CA LYS A 88 16.15 11.16 10.34
C LYS A 88 14.61 11.14 10.39
N ARG A 89 14.01 10.23 11.18
CA ARG A 89 12.56 9.97 11.15
C ARG A 89 11.73 11.21 11.45
N GLU A 90 12.05 11.95 12.50
CA GLU A 90 11.30 13.15 12.88
C GLU A 90 11.37 14.23 11.79
N ALA A 91 12.56 14.47 11.24
CA ALA A 91 12.74 15.43 10.16
C ALA A 91 11.97 15.03 8.89
N ILE A 92 11.93 13.73 8.57
CA ILE A 92 11.18 13.19 7.42
C ILE A 92 9.68 13.35 7.63
N VAL A 93 9.18 13.14 8.84
CA VAL A 93 7.75 13.30 9.13
C VAL A 93 7.33 14.75 9.04
N GLY A 94 8.14 15.69 9.55
CA GLY A 94 7.87 17.11 9.34
C GLY A 94 7.84 17.51 7.85
N GLN A 95 8.71 16.95 7.02
CA GLN A 95 8.67 17.16 5.56
C GLN A 95 7.43 16.53 4.92
N LEU A 96 7.03 15.35 5.38
CA LEU A 96 5.86 14.65 4.89
C LEU A 96 4.57 15.42 5.21
N ASP A 97 4.42 15.92 6.44
CA ASP A 97 3.27 16.71 6.88
C ASP A 97 3.07 17.94 5.97
N GLN A 98 4.15 18.63 5.62
CA GLN A 98 4.12 19.76 4.69
C GLN A 98 3.67 19.34 3.28
N ARG A 99 4.13 18.20 2.78
CA ARG A 99 3.73 17.69 1.45
C ARG A 99 2.26 17.26 1.43
N VAL A 100 1.78 16.62 2.49
CA VAL A 100 0.37 16.21 2.63
C VAL A 100 -0.55 17.42 2.75
N ALA A 101 -0.12 18.49 3.43
CA ALA A 101 -0.88 19.72 3.56
C ALA A 101 -1.06 20.45 2.21
N ASN A 102 -0.14 20.28 1.27
CA ASN A 102 -0.16 20.92 -0.06
C ASN A 102 -1.03 20.18 -1.11
N ASN A 103 -2.00 19.38 -0.64
CA ASN A 103 -2.90 18.52 -1.42
C ASN A 103 -2.25 17.21 -1.92
N VAL A 104 -2.91 16.08 -1.62
CA VAL A 104 -2.44 14.74 -1.98
C VAL A 104 -3.09 14.35 -3.30
N GLU A 105 -2.50 14.78 -4.42
CA GLU A 105 -2.95 14.37 -5.76
C GLU A 105 -2.36 13.02 -6.20
N ASN A 106 -1.33 12.55 -5.49
CA ASN A 106 -0.61 11.32 -5.81
C ASN A 106 -0.93 10.21 -4.81
N ASP A 107 -1.58 9.15 -5.29
CA ASP A 107 -1.87 7.93 -4.51
C ASP A 107 -0.62 7.32 -3.86
N THR A 108 0.53 7.37 -4.53
CA THR A 108 1.80 6.87 -3.99
C THR A 108 2.25 7.69 -2.78
N LEU A 109 2.06 9.01 -2.82
CA LEU A 109 2.33 9.87 -1.67
C LEU A 109 1.40 9.52 -0.51
N ALA A 110 0.12 9.28 -0.78
CA ALA A 110 -0.85 8.89 0.24
C ALA A 110 -0.46 7.57 0.94
N LEU A 111 -0.11 6.55 0.15
CA LEU A 111 0.30 5.23 0.65
C LEU A 111 1.61 5.31 1.45
N VAL A 112 2.59 6.08 0.98
CA VAL A 112 3.83 6.33 1.71
C VAL A 112 3.55 7.06 3.02
N ALA A 113 2.73 8.11 2.98
CA ALA A 113 2.39 8.89 4.16
C ALA A 113 1.71 8.02 5.22
N ALA A 114 0.71 7.24 4.81
CA ALA A 114 0.03 6.29 5.68
C ALA A 114 0.99 5.25 6.27
N THR A 115 1.92 4.71 5.47
CA THR A 115 2.94 3.77 5.95
C THR A 115 3.82 4.39 7.05
N ILE A 116 4.24 5.64 6.87
CA ILE A 116 5.03 6.36 7.87
C ILE A 116 4.21 6.61 9.13
N TYR A 117 2.98 7.11 9.02
CA TYR A 117 2.11 7.37 10.16
C TYR A 117 1.76 6.11 10.94
N VAL A 118 1.50 4.98 10.27
CA VAL A 118 1.28 3.68 10.94
C VAL A 118 2.53 3.25 11.71
N ASN A 119 3.73 3.44 11.15
CA ASN A 119 4.99 3.16 11.87
C ASN A 119 5.23 4.07 13.08
N GLN A 120 4.60 5.25 13.11
CA GLN A 120 4.59 6.16 14.25
C GLN A 120 3.43 5.93 15.21
N ASN A 121 2.60 4.92 14.98
CA ASN A 121 1.38 4.65 15.72
C ASN A 121 0.32 5.77 15.63
N ASN A 122 0.40 6.64 14.61
CA ASN A 122 -0.59 7.67 14.32
C ASN A 122 -1.61 7.17 13.28
N LEU A 123 -2.47 6.25 13.71
CA LEU A 123 -3.43 5.57 12.84
C LEU A 123 -4.51 6.53 12.29
N GLU A 124 -4.86 7.59 13.04
CA GLU A 124 -5.85 8.58 12.62
C GLU A 124 -5.35 9.41 11.42
N ALA A 125 -4.09 9.86 11.46
CA ALA A 125 -3.49 10.58 10.34
C ALA A 125 -3.37 9.69 9.10
N ALA A 126 -2.97 8.43 9.28
CA ALA A 126 -2.92 7.44 8.21
C ALA A 126 -4.29 7.26 7.55
N TYR A 127 -5.34 7.04 8.35
CA TYR A 127 -6.71 6.89 7.85
C TYR A 127 -7.17 8.12 7.06
N ARG A 128 -6.92 9.33 7.60
CA ARG A 128 -7.34 10.59 6.97
C ARG A 128 -6.74 10.78 5.58
N VAL A 129 -5.45 10.50 5.43
CA VAL A 129 -4.77 10.64 4.14
C VAL A 129 -5.26 9.61 3.13
N LEU A 130 -5.48 8.37 3.55
CA LEU A 130 -5.99 7.32 2.66
C LEU A 130 -7.44 7.53 2.26
N HIS A 131 -8.26 8.15 3.11
CA HIS A 131 -9.67 8.40 2.80
C HIS A 131 -9.86 9.33 1.60
N ALA A 132 -8.86 10.14 1.27
CA ALA A 132 -8.88 10.98 0.07
C ALA A 132 -8.64 10.16 -1.23
N CYS A 133 -8.08 8.95 -1.12
CA CYS A 133 -7.78 8.09 -2.25
C CYS A 133 -8.89 7.06 -2.47
N GLU A 134 -9.27 6.85 -3.73
CA GLU A 134 -10.29 5.86 -4.10
C GLU A 134 -9.71 4.54 -4.62
N SER A 135 -8.38 4.42 -4.66
CA SER A 135 -7.70 3.24 -5.17
C SER A 135 -8.00 2.00 -4.33
N LEU A 136 -8.01 0.83 -4.99
CA LEU A 136 -8.24 -0.45 -4.32
C LEU A 136 -7.19 -0.69 -3.21
N GLU A 137 -5.98 -0.21 -3.44
CA GLU A 137 -4.88 -0.28 -2.48
C GLU A 137 -5.11 0.59 -1.23
N ALA A 138 -5.59 1.82 -1.41
CA ALA A 138 -5.96 2.68 -0.28
C ALA A 138 -7.08 2.06 0.55
N VAL A 139 -8.09 1.46 -0.07
CA VAL A 139 -9.19 0.78 0.65
C VAL A 139 -8.68 -0.42 1.43
N ALA A 140 -7.82 -1.27 0.85
CA ALA A 140 -7.23 -2.40 1.56
C ALA A 140 -6.39 -1.94 2.76
N PHE A 141 -5.64 -0.84 2.61
CA PHE A 141 -4.85 -0.30 3.72
C PHE A 141 -5.73 0.32 4.81
N ILE A 142 -6.83 0.98 4.44
CA ILE A 142 -7.86 1.42 5.39
C ILE A 142 -8.42 0.22 6.17
N ILE A 143 -8.70 -0.90 5.51
CA ILE A 143 -9.16 -2.12 6.18
C ILE A 143 -8.12 -2.60 7.20
N ASP A 144 -6.83 -2.67 6.85
CA ASP A 144 -5.76 -3.04 7.79
C ASP A 144 -5.72 -2.09 9.01
N ILE A 145 -5.81 -0.77 8.79
CA ILE A 145 -5.86 0.21 9.88
C ILE A 145 -7.08 0.01 10.77
N LEU A 146 -8.27 -0.20 10.19
CA LEU A 146 -9.51 -0.43 10.93
C LEU A 146 -9.44 -1.71 11.78
N LEU A 147 -8.81 -2.76 11.26
CA LEU A 147 -8.56 -3.99 12.01
C LEU A 147 -7.58 -3.77 13.16
N LYS A 148 -6.53 -2.94 12.99
CA LYS A 148 -5.58 -2.58 14.06
C LYS A 148 -6.20 -1.79 15.21
N ILE A 149 -7.30 -1.09 14.98
CA ILE A 149 -8.05 -0.36 16.02
C ILE A 149 -9.30 -1.13 16.48
N ASP A 150 -9.37 -2.43 16.20
CA ASP A 150 -10.47 -3.33 16.58
C ASP A 150 -11.86 -2.92 16.04
N ARG A 151 -11.90 -2.13 14.96
CA ARG A 151 -13.14 -1.72 14.27
C ARG A 151 -13.49 -2.64 13.11
N VAL A 152 -13.67 -3.92 13.43
CA VAL A 152 -14.04 -4.98 12.47
C VAL A 152 -15.36 -4.67 11.76
N ASP A 153 -16.28 -3.99 12.45
CA ASP A 153 -17.57 -3.53 11.89
C ASP A 153 -17.39 -2.58 10.71
N LEU A 154 -16.47 -1.62 10.81
CA LEU A 154 -16.16 -0.68 9.73
C LEU A 154 -15.34 -1.34 8.63
N ALA A 155 -14.40 -2.22 9.02
CA ALA A 155 -13.60 -2.98 8.06
C ALA A 155 -14.49 -3.82 7.12
N ARG A 156 -15.55 -4.44 7.65
CA ARG A 156 -16.55 -5.17 6.84
C ARG A 156 -17.32 -4.28 5.87
N LYS A 157 -17.61 -3.02 6.24
CA LYS A 157 -18.26 -2.07 5.33
C LYS A 157 -17.34 -1.73 4.17
N LYS A 158 -16.08 -1.38 4.47
CA LYS A 158 -15.08 -1.07 3.44
C LYS A 158 -14.76 -2.27 2.54
N LEU A 159 -14.81 -3.48 3.08
CA LEU A 159 -14.67 -4.69 2.28
C LEU A 159 -15.79 -4.84 1.24
N LYS A 160 -17.05 -4.51 1.59
CA LYS A 160 -18.14 -4.52 0.61
C LYS A 160 -17.90 -3.53 -0.52
N ASP A 161 -17.48 -2.30 -0.19
CA ASP A 161 -17.11 -1.29 -1.19
C ASP A 161 -16.03 -1.82 -2.14
N MET A 162 -15.09 -2.62 -1.61
CA MET A 162 -14.00 -3.23 -2.36
C MET A 162 -14.48 -4.36 -3.29
N GLN A 163 -15.39 -5.21 -2.81
CA GLN A 163 -16.02 -6.29 -3.58
C GLN A 163 -16.93 -5.77 -4.69
N GLU A 164 -17.65 -4.67 -4.44
CA GLU A 164 -18.46 -4.00 -5.45
C GLU A 164 -17.61 -3.42 -6.60
N LYS A 165 -16.38 -2.96 -6.29
CA LYS A 165 -15.42 -2.49 -7.29
C LYS A 165 -14.81 -3.63 -8.09
N ASP A 166 -14.23 -4.62 -7.39
CA ASP A 166 -13.58 -5.78 -8.01
C ASP A 166 -13.46 -6.93 -7.00
N ASP A 167 -14.41 -7.87 -7.05
CA ASP A 167 -14.42 -9.04 -6.16
C ASP A 167 -13.29 -10.02 -6.48
N ASP A 168 -12.88 -10.14 -7.75
CA ASP A 168 -11.87 -11.11 -8.19
C ASP A 168 -10.43 -10.61 -7.99
N ALA A 169 -10.24 -9.33 -7.66
CA ALA A 169 -8.91 -8.78 -7.40
C ALA A 169 -8.22 -9.50 -6.23
N THR A 170 -6.96 -9.88 -6.42
CA THR A 170 -6.11 -10.50 -5.39
C THR A 170 -6.13 -9.73 -4.08
N LEU A 171 -6.11 -8.40 -4.16
CA LEU A 171 -6.13 -7.55 -2.98
C LEU A 171 -7.46 -7.63 -2.22
N THR A 172 -8.59 -7.74 -2.93
CA THR A 172 -9.92 -7.93 -2.33
C THR A 172 -10.00 -9.26 -1.60
N GLN A 173 -9.47 -10.32 -2.20
CA GLN A 173 -9.40 -11.64 -1.60
C GLN A 173 -8.52 -11.66 -0.33
N LEU A 174 -7.38 -10.94 -0.34
CA LEU A 174 -6.53 -10.77 0.84
C LEU A 174 -7.24 -9.99 1.94
N ALA A 175 -7.89 -8.87 1.61
CA ALA A 175 -8.65 -8.07 2.58
C ALA A 175 -9.81 -8.87 3.20
N GLN A 176 -10.51 -9.68 2.39
CA GLN A 176 -11.54 -10.59 2.85
C GLN A 176 -11.00 -11.62 3.85
N ALA A 177 -9.82 -12.18 3.59
CA ALA A 177 -9.16 -13.11 4.50
C ALA A 177 -8.81 -12.44 5.84
N TRP A 178 -8.22 -11.23 5.83
CA TRP A 178 -7.88 -10.49 7.06
C TRP A 178 -9.10 -10.20 7.93
N VAL A 179 -10.19 -9.72 7.32
CA VAL A 179 -11.44 -9.42 8.02
C VAL A 179 -12.04 -10.68 8.64
N ASN A 180 -11.99 -11.81 7.95
CA ASN A 180 -12.49 -13.08 8.47
C ASN A 180 -11.67 -13.57 9.67
N VAL A 181 -10.33 -13.53 9.59
CA VAL A 181 -9.44 -13.92 10.70
C VAL A 181 -9.67 -13.05 11.95
N ALA A 182 -9.78 -11.74 11.77
CA ALA A 182 -10.04 -10.82 12.89
C ALA A 182 -11.41 -11.07 13.55
N SER A 183 -12.41 -11.44 12.74
CA SER A 183 -13.76 -11.73 13.23
C SER A 183 -13.80 -13.00 14.09
N VAL A 184 -13.06 -14.04 13.69
CA VAL A 184 -12.97 -15.28 14.49
C VAL A 184 -12.28 -14.99 15.83
N SER A 185 -11.19 -14.24 15.82
CA SER A 185 -10.42 -13.87 17.02
C SER A 185 -11.25 -13.05 18.03
N SER A 186 -12.12 -12.17 17.53
CA SER A 186 -13.06 -11.42 18.37
C SER A 186 -14.10 -12.32 19.03
N THR A 187 -14.48 -13.42 18.37
CA THR A 187 -15.53 -14.34 18.83
C THR A 187 -15.00 -15.32 19.87
N SER A 188 -13.76 -15.80 19.75
CA SER A 188 -13.10 -16.65 20.75
C SER A 188 -12.89 -15.93 22.08
N SER A 189 -12.53 -14.64 22.02
CA SER A 189 -12.37 -13.77 23.20
C SER A 189 -13.69 -13.60 23.99
N GLY A 190 -14.83 -13.58 23.29
CA GLY A 190 -16.15 -13.53 23.92
C GLY A 190 -16.57 -14.86 24.55
N PHE A 191 -16.07 -15.98 24.04
CA PHE A 191 -16.35 -17.31 24.58
C PHE A 191 -15.56 -17.58 25.87
N GLU A 192 -14.29 -17.18 25.93
CA GLU A 192 -13.48 -17.31 27.17
C GLU A 192 -14.03 -16.45 28.31
N ASN A 193 -14.53 -15.24 28.03
CA ASN A 193 -15.15 -14.37 29.04
C ASN A 193 -16.56 -14.81 29.47
N ALA A 194 -17.21 -15.73 28.76
CA ALA A 194 -18.54 -16.23 29.11
C ALA A 194 -18.50 -17.53 29.93
N VAL A 195 -17.33 -18.16 30.07
CA VAL A 195 -17.14 -19.47 30.72
C VAL A 195 -16.22 -19.39 31.95
N GLY A 196 -15.68 -18.21 32.27
CA GLY A 196 -14.95 -17.92 33.53
C GLY A 196 -15.80 -17.18 34.54
#